data_AF-A0A1E1WWZ3-F1
#
_entry.id   AF-A0A1E1WWZ3-F1
#
_cell.length_a   1.000
_cell.length_b   1.000
_cell.length_c   1.000
_cell.angle_alpha   90.00
_cell.angle_beta   90.00
_cell.angle_gamma   90.00
#
_symmetry.space_group_name_H-M   'P 1'
#
loop_
_entity.id
_entity.type
_entity.pdbx_description
1 polymer ?
#
loop_
_entity_poly.entity_id
_entity_poly.type
_entity_poly.pdbx_seq_one_letter_code
_entity_poly.pdbx_strand_id
1 'polypeptide(L)'
;MRSLGLQTTTTFVTGRQESRFFNRENIEDVVISEAISMHSVIFYLVILLHNVDSKVPSLVPLFQNTVPRLDALKMVYRGIHDISWSLQQ
;
A
#
# COMPACT_ATOMS: atom_id res chain seq x y z
N MET A 1 -13.33 18.67 7.13
CA MET A 1 -13.57 17.64 6.09
C MET A 1 -12.54 16.54 6.30
N ARG A 2 -12.96 15.29 6.58
CA ARG A 2 -12.01 14.17 6.56
C ARG A 2 -11.64 13.93 5.09
N SER A 3 -10.40 14.22 4.71
CA SER A 3 -9.90 13.86 3.38
C SER A 3 -9.96 12.34 3.26
N LEU A 4 -10.62 11.85 2.21
CA LEU A 4 -10.68 10.42 1.92
C LEU A 4 -9.31 9.97 1.39
N GLY A 5 -8.80 8.85 1.89
CA GLY A 5 -7.47 8.40 1.52
C GLY A 5 -7.06 7.15 2.28
N LEU A 6 -5.81 6.75 2.11
CA LEU A 6 -5.23 5.60 2.78
C LEU A 6 -4.36 6.08 3.95
N GLN A 7 -4.63 5.59 5.15
CA GLN A 7 -3.76 5.79 6.31
C GLN A 7 -3.06 4.48 6.67
N THR A 8 -1.74 4.52 6.82
CA THR A 8 -0.95 3.43 7.36
C THR A 8 -0.36 3.85 8.70
N THR A 9 -0.58 3.07 9.75
CA THR A 9 -0.02 3.32 11.08
C THR A 9 0.83 2.15 11.52
N THR A 10 2.10 2.40 11.80
CA THR A 10 3.05 1.41 12.33
C THR A 10 3.22 1.65 13.83
N THR A 11 3.00 0.61 14.64
CA THR A 11 3.32 0.63 16.06
C THR A 11 4.58 -0.18 16.31
N PHE A 12 5.61 0.46 16.84
CA PHE A 12 6.88 -0.17 17.18
C PHE A 12 6.81 -0.82 18.57
N VAL A 13 7.71 -1.76 18.85
CA VAL A 13 7.80 -2.44 20.16
C VAL A 13 8.02 -1.47 21.33
N THR A 14 8.58 -0.29 21.07
CA THR A 14 8.78 0.78 22.05
C THR A 14 7.51 1.56 22.37
N GLY A 15 6.39 1.26 21.70
CA GLY A 15 5.14 2.03 21.78
C GLY A 15 5.10 3.26 20.87
N ARG A 16 6.20 3.59 20.18
CA ARG A 16 6.21 4.68 19.19
C ARG A 16 5.23 4.33 18.06
N GLN A 17 4.46 5.32 17.63
CA GLN A 17 3.58 5.20 16.47
C GLN A 17 4.03 6.15 15.36
N GLU A 18 4.05 5.63 14.14
CA GLU A 18 4.28 6.44 12.94
C GLU A 18 3.07 6.26 12.03
N SER A 19 2.41 7.35 11.68
CA SER A 19 1.26 7.35 10.78
C SER A 19 1.60 8.12 9.51
N ARG A 20 1.29 7.53 8.36
CA ARG A 20 1.40 8.15 7.04
C ARG A 20 0.03 8.16 6.39
N PHE A 21 -0.33 9.31 5.83
CA PHE A 21 -1.60 9.50 5.13
C PHE A 21 -1.33 9.81 3.65
N PHE A 22 -2.02 9.09 2.78
CA PHE A 22 -1.97 9.25 1.34
C PHE A 22 -3.35 9.72 0.87
N ASN A 23 -3.41 10.91 0.27
CA ASN A 23 -4.66 11.43 -0.29
C ASN A 23 -5.11 10.55 -1.47
N ARG A 24 -6.40 10.22 -1.56
CA ARG A 24 -6.97 9.42 -2.64
C ARG A 24 -6.67 9.98 -4.03
N GLU A 25 -6.63 11.30 -4.18
CA GLU A 25 -6.34 11.98 -5.46
C GLU A 25 -4.93 11.64 -6.00
N ASN A 26 -4.01 11.30 -5.10
CA ASN A 26 -2.63 10.97 -5.48
C ASN A 26 -2.43 9.46 -5.63
N ILE A 27 -3.40 8.63 -5.27
CA ILE A 27 -3.31 7.17 -5.37
C ILE A 27 -3.87 6.75 -6.72
N GLU A 28 -3.02 6.16 -7.54
CA GLU A 28 -3.40 5.60 -8.84
C GLU A 28 -3.99 4.20 -8.65
N ASP A 29 -3.28 3.33 -7.93
CA ASP A 29 -3.75 1.97 -7.63
C ASP A 29 -2.96 1.36 -6.45
N VAL A 30 -3.37 0.19 -5.98
CA VAL A 30 -2.62 -0.66 -5.06
C VAL A 30 -2.34 -1.98 -5.75
N VAL A 31 -1.08 -2.41 -5.80
CA VAL A 31 -0.67 -3.63 -6.52
C VAL A 31 0.15 -4.56 -5.63
N ILE A 32 0.06 -5.86 -5.90
CA ILE A 32 1.02 -6.84 -5.34
C ILE A 32 2.17 -6.94 -6.33
N SER A 33 3.32 -6.38 -5.96
CA SER A 33 4.56 -6.46 -6.73
C SER A 33 5.36 -7.69 -6.35
N GLU A 34 5.80 -8.44 -7.35
CA GLU A 34 6.70 -9.58 -7.19
C GLU A 34 8.15 -9.11 -7.39
N ALA A 35 9.00 -9.39 -6.41
CA ALA A 35 10.43 -9.19 -6.48
C ALA A 35 11.13 -10.54 -6.49
N ILE A 36 11.91 -10.79 -7.54
CA ILE A 36 12.69 -12.01 -7.69
C ILE A 36 14.11 -11.73 -7.19
N SER A 37 14.49 -12.41 -6.13
CA SER A 37 15.88 -12.54 -5.70
C SER A 37 16.49 -13.81 -6.27
N MET A 38 17.79 -13.97 -6.11
CA MET A 38 18.58 -15.05 -6.74
C MET A 38 18.00 -16.45 -6.51
N HIS A 39 17.40 -16.71 -5.34
CA HIS A 39 16.89 -18.03 -4.96
C HIS A 39 15.46 -17.96 -4.39
N SER A 40 14.80 -16.80 -4.43
CA SER A 40 13.52 -16.61 -3.76
C SER A 40 12.66 -15.55 -4.42
N VAL A 41 11.35 -15.72 -4.27
CA VAL A 41 10.34 -14.76 -4.70
C VAL A 41 9.74 -14.09 -3.47
N ILE A 42 9.76 -12.75 -3.43
CA ILE A 42 9.21 -11.95 -2.35
C ILE A 42 8.08 -11.09 -2.91
N PHE A 43 6.95 -11.04 -2.22
CA PHE A 43 5.80 -10.25 -2.61
C PHE A 43 5.68 -9.01 -1.72
N TYR A 44 5.38 -7.86 -2.33
CA TYR A 44 5.15 -6.60 -1.65
C TYR A 44 3.79 -6.05 -2.05
N LEU A 45 3.00 -5.57 -1.09
CA LEU A 45 1.80 -4.77 -1.37
C LEU A 45 2.21 -3.30 -1.44
N VAL A 46 2.01 -2.69 -2.60
CA VAL A 46 2.59 -1.39 -2.97
C VAL A 46 1.48 -0.45 -3.42
N ILE A 47 1.51 0.80 -2.94
CA ILE A 47 0.70 1.88 -3.47
C ILE A 47 1.43 2.49 -4.67
N LEU A 48 0.73 2.59 -5.79
CA LEU A 48 1.12 3.42 -6.93
C LEU A 48 0.61 4.83 -6.69
N LEU A 49 1.54 5.78 -6.61
CA LEU A 49 1.22 7.20 -6.51
C LEU A 49 1.45 7.88 -7.85
N HIS A 50 0.44 8.61 -8.30
CA HIS A 50 0.53 9.53 -9.42
C HIS A 50 1.42 10.72 -9.00
N ASN A 51 2.45 10.98 -9.79
CA ASN A 51 3.31 12.15 -9.61
C ASN A 51 3.14 13.08 -10.82
N VAL A 52 2.65 14.31 -10.60
CA VAL A 52 2.45 15.31 -11.67
C VAL A 52 3.80 15.75 -12.26
N ASP A 53 4.85 15.79 -11.44
CA ASP A 53 6.17 16.33 -11.81
C ASP A 53 7.12 15.25 -12.40
N SER A 54 6.77 13.97 -12.27
CA SER A 54 7.61 12.86 -12.72
C SER A 54 6.82 11.87 -13.57
N LYS A 55 7.31 11.56 -14.77
CA LYS A 55 6.71 10.54 -15.66
C LYS A 55 6.78 9.11 -15.11
N VAL A 56 7.47 8.89 -13.99
CA VAL A 56 7.60 7.59 -13.34
C VAL A 56 6.73 7.58 -12.10
N PRO A 57 5.79 6.63 -11.97
CA PRO A 57 4.93 6.53 -10.79
C PRO A 57 5.77 6.21 -9.55
N SER A 58 5.42 6.83 -8.43
CA SER A 58 6.11 6.60 -7.16
C SER A 58 5.54 5.35 -6.49
N LEU A 59 6.39 4.36 -6.22
CA LEU A 59 6.02 3.09 -5.57
C LEU A 59 6.26 3.18 -4.06
N VAL A 60 5.22 2.97 -3.26
CA VAL A 60 5.33 2.97 -1.79
C VAL A 60 4.87 1.65 -1.19
N PRO A 61 5.77 0.81 -0.65
CA PRO A 61 5.36 -0.44 0.01
C PRO A 61 4.61 -0.13 1.32
N LEU A 62 3.48 -0.81 1.53
CA LEU A 62 2.65 -0.67 2.73
C LEU A 62 3.28 -1.31 3.97
N PHE A 63 4.01 -2.41 3.76
CA PHE A 63 4.68 -3.17 4.80
C PHE A 63 6.19 -2.97 4.66
N GLN A 64 6.73 -1.93 5.30
CA GLN A 64 8.16 -1.58 5.19
C GLN A 64 9.02 -2.42 6.14
N ASN A 65 8.49 -2.74 7.31
CA ASN A 65 9.21 -3.44 8.38
C ASN A 65 8.80 -4.92 8.50
N THR A 66 7.82 -5.36 7.71
CA THR A 66 7.31 -6.72 7.72
C THR A 66 7.23 -7.25 6.29
N VAL A 67 7.36 -8.56 6.13
CA VAL A 67 7.25 -9.23 4.82
C VAL A 67 6.16 -10.31 4.93
N PRO A 68 4.88 -9.92 4.93
CA PRO A 68 3.79 -10.88 5.03
C PRO A 68 3.80 -11.87 3.85
N ARG A 69 3.35 -13.10 4.08
CA ARG A 69 3.19 -14.09 3.02
C ARG A 69 2.11 -13.64 2.01
N LEU A 70 2.21 -14.13 0.79
CA LEU A 70 1.31 -13.78 -0.31
C LEU A 70 -0.18 -13.93 0.06
N ASP A 71 -0.57 -14.96 0.80
CA ASP A 71 -1.97 -15.17 1.16
C ASP A 71 -2.51 -14.05 2.08
N ALA A 72 -1.67 -13.56 3.00
CA ALA A 72 -2.01 -12.42 3.85
C ALA A 72 -2.10 -11.13 3.01
N LEU A 73 -1.17 -10.93 2.06
CA LEU A 73 -1.23 -9.77 1.16
C LEU A 73 -2.48 -9.80 0.27
N LYS A 74 -2.86 -10.96 -0.26
CA LYS A 74 -4.10 -11.15 -1.04
C LYS A 74 -5.34 -10.81 -0.23
N MET A 75 -5.40 -11.19 1.04
CA MET A 75 -6.51 -10.86 1.92
C MET A 75 -6.65 -9.34 2.09
N VAL A 76 -5.54 -8.64 2.38
CA VAL A 76 -5.54 -7.17 2.52
C VAL A 76 -5.90 -6.50 1.21
N TYR A 77 -5.31 -6.95 0.09
CA TYR A 77 -5.59 -6.43 -1.25
C TYR A 77 -7.08 -6.52 -1.61
N ARG A 78 -7.71 -7.68 -1.39
CA ARG A 78 -9.15 -7.87 -1.61
C ARG A 78 -9.98 -6.89 -0.76
N GLY A 79 -9.67 -6.76 0.52
CA GLY A 79 -10.36 -5.82 1.40
C GLY A 79 -10.27 -4.37 0.92
N ILE A 80 -9.10 -3.93 0.43
CA ILE A 80 -8.93 -2.59 -0.14
C ILE A 80 -9.78 -2.42 -1.41
N HIS A 81 -9.75 -3.42 -2.29
CA HIS A 81 -10.45 -3.37 -3.58
C HIS A 81 -11.97 -3.39 -3.40
N ASP A 82 -12.51 -4.25 -2.54
CA ASP A 82 -13.93 -4.35 -2.23
C ASP A 82 -14.49 -3.01 -1.73
N ILE A 83 -13.73 -2.31 -0.87
CA ILE A 83 -14.10 -0.98 -0.39
C ILE A 83 -14.04 0.05 -1.52
N SER A 84 -13.00 0.02 -2.37
CA SER A 84 -12.85 0.96 -3.48
C SER A 84 -14.04 0.90 -4.45
N TRP A 85 -14.51 -0.31 -4.78
CA TRP A 85 -15.69 -0.50 -5.64
C TRP A 85 -16.99 -0.09 -4.98
N SER A 86 -17.13 -0.29 -3.66
CA SER A 86 -18.35 0.15 -2.95
C SER A 86 -18.51 1.68 -2.91
N LEU A 87 -17.41 2.43 -3.11
CA LEU A 87 -17.39 3.90 -3.09
C LEU A 87 -17.55 4.53 -4.48
N GLN A 88 -17.76 3.72 -5.53
CA GLN A 88 -18.03 4.19 -6.91
C GLN A 88 -19.51 4.06 -7.32
N GLN A 89 -20.38 3.56 -6.43
CA GLN A 89 -21.85 3.58 -6.56
C GLN A 89 -22.44 4.73 -5.75
#